data_AF-A0A1Q5TI75-F1
#
_entry.id   AF-A0A1Q5TI75-F1
#
_cell.length_a   1.000
_cell.length_b   1.000
_cell.length_c   1.000
_cell.angle_alpha   90.00
_cell.angle_beta   90.00
_cell.angle_gamma   90.00
#
_symmetry.space_group_name_H-M   'P 1'
#
loop_
_entity.id
_entity.type
_entity.pdbx_description
1 polymer ?
#
loop_
_entity_poly.entity_id
_entity_poly.type
_entity_poly.pdbx_seq_one_letter_code
_entity_poly.pdbx_strand_id
1 'polypeptide(L)'
;MYERAQSLGTDIRHKSLVTDYWEAEQEAGVVVNGERIAADCVICAESIHSRGRPIITKNDFREPQLDPVFSTFRGTIDTEDLRQDPETRRAVNSESETKRDVYEVWTTYGLHSSLSLHNGGISRCGMLLTRYPRATAVQTEGRTIQEDSFMKPEYEPEGRLEWIWDYDRQEYTYQEYELVAEAIRLGREYIPTNCPPSI
;
A
#
# COMPACT_ATOMS: atom_id res chain seq x y z
N MET A 1 -5.01 12.34 -6.56
CA MET A 1 -4.18 12.94 -5.50
C MET A 1 -3.27 14.04 -6.04
N TYR A 2 -2.34 13.73 -6.97
CA TYR A 2 -1.45 14.75 -7.56
C TYR A 2 -2.21 15.95 -8.15
N GLU A 3 -3.15 15.71 -9.05
CA GLU A 3 -3.96 16.77 -9.69
C GLU A 3 -4.78 17.58 -8.68
N ARG A 4 -5.30 16.92 -7.64
CA ARG A 4 -6.06 17.61 -6.58
C ARG A 4 -5.16 18.56 -5.80
N ALA A 5 -3.98 18.12 -5.37
CA ALA A 5 -3.02 18.97 -4.68
C ALA A 5 -2.60 20.17 -5.55
N GLN A 6 -2.41 19.96 -6.86
CA GLN A 6 -2.16 21.07 -7.78
C GLN A 6 -3.34 22.06 -7.86
N SER A 7 -4.58 21.56 -7.93
CA SER A 7 -5.77 22.42 -7.98
C SER A 7 -5.95 23.31 -6.74
N LEU A 8 -5.36 22.90 -5.62
CA LEU A 8 -5.37 23.65 -4.35
C LEU A 8 -4.19 24.60 -4.20
N GLY A 9 -3.32 24.70 -5.22
CA GLY A 9 -2.19 25.62 -5.23
C GLY A 9 -0.97 25.13 -4.44
N THR A 10 -0.87 23.83 -4.13
CA THR A 10 0.36 23.27 -3.56
C THR A 10 1.52 23.43 -4.54
N ASP A 11 2.63 24.03 -4.10
CA ASP A 11 3.87 24.11 -4.88
C ASP A 11 4.52 22.72 -5.00
N ILE A 12 4.34 22.06 -6.15
CA ILE A 12 4.89 20.74 -6.43
C ILE A 12 6.04 20.84 -7.43
N ARG A 13 7.25 20.49 -6.98
CA ARG A 13 8.47 20.57 -7.78
C ARG A 13 8.97 19.19 -8.18
N HIS A 14 8.81 18.84 -9.45
CA HIS A 14 9.35 17.60 -10.03
C HIS A 14 10.85 17.71 -10.32
N LYS A 15 11.53 16.55 -10.42
CA LYS A 15 12.98 16.47 -10.69
C LYS A 15 13.84 17.21 -9.66
N SER A 16 13.30 17.39 -8.46
CA SER A 16 13.94 18.05 -7.32
C SER A 16 14.46 16.99 -6.35
N LEU A 17 15.59 16.37 -6.67
CA LEU A 17 16.18 15.36 -5.79
C LEU A 17 16.69 16.03 -4.51
N VAL A 18 16.14 15.63 -3.36
CA VAL A 18 16.70 15.98 -2.06
C VAL A 18 17.98 15.17 -1.85
N THR A 19 19.10 15.87 -1.67
CA THR A 19 20.42 15.26 -1.50
C THR A 19 20.89 15.28 -0.06
N ASP A 20 20.40 16.21 0.75
CA ASP A 20 20.79 16.35 2.16
C ASP A 20 19.69 17.05 2.99
N TYR A 21 19.80 16.94 4.31
CA TYR A 21 18.91 17.54 5.29
C TYR A 21 19.71 18.37 6.30
N TRP A 22 19.10 19.43 6.81
CA TRP A 22 19.73 20.25 7.86
C TRP A 22 18.67 20.78 8.83
N GLU A 23 19.12 21.08 10.04
CA GLU A 23 18.29 21.59 11.12
C GLU A 23 19.06 22.68 11.88
N ALA A 24 18.36 23.73 12.27
CA ALA A 24 18.82 24.82 13.11
C ALA A 24 17.81 25.05 14.25
N GLU A 25 18.09 25.99 15.15
CA GLU A 25 17.27 26.20 16.35
C GLU A 25 15.81 26.59 16.04
N GLN A 26 15.55 27.28 14.93
CA GLN A 26 14.22 27.83 14.59
C GLN A 26 13.69 27.36 13.23
N GLU A 27 14.46 26.58 12.47
CA GLU A 27 14.08 26.14 11.13
C GLU A 27 14.79 24.83 10.78
N ALA A 28 14.21 24.11 9.82
CA ALA A 28 14.81 22.95 9.22
C ALA A 28 14.75 23.07 7.69
N GLY A 29 15.46 22.21 6.99
CA GLY A 29 15.43 22.28 5.55
C GLY A 29 16.06 21.11 4.83
N VAL A 30 16.03 21.24 3.52
CA VAL A 30 16.58 20.27 2.57
C VAL A 30 17.57 20.95 1.64
N VAL A 31 18.46 20.16 1.07
CA VAL A 31 19.32 20.56 -0.04
C VAL A 31 18.79 19.94 -1.32
N VAL A 32 18.50 20.78 -2.32
CA VAL A 32 18.02 20.37 -3.65
C VAL A 32 18.86 21.07 -4.70
N ASN A 33 19.46 20.31 -5.62
CA ASN A 33 20.35 20.85 -6.67
C ASN A 33 21.50 21.73 -6.13
N GLY A 34 21.97 21.46 -4.90
CA GLY A 34 23.01 22.24 -4.22
C GLY A 34 22.50 23.50 -3.49
N GLU A 35 21.21 23.82 -3.58
CA GLU A 35 20.60 24.96 -2.90
C GLU A 35 19.86 24.52 -1.62
N ARG A 36 19.93 25.35 -0.58
CA ARG A 36 19.18 25.13 0.67
C ARG A 36 17.77 25.72 0.55
N ILE A 37 16.79 24.90 0.92
CA ILE A 37 15.39 25.32 1.09
C ILE A 37 15.06 25.16 2.57
N ALA A 38 14.60 26.24 3.20
CA ALA A 38 14.24 26.30 4.63
C ALA A 38 12.71 26.28 4.82
N ALA A 39 12.26 25.73 5.95
CA ALA A 39 10.88 25.69 6.40
C ALA A 39 10.80 25.50 7.93
N ASP A 40 9.61 25.71 8.50
CA ASP A 40 9.38 25.45 9.94
C ASP A 40 9.55 23.97 10.30
N CYS A 41 9.23 23.06 9.37
CA CYS A 41 9.47 21.64 9.52
C CYS A 41 9.68 20.94 8.17
N VAL A 42 10.29 19.76 8.21
CA VAL A 42 10.51 18.90 7.04
C VAL A 42 9.90 17.53 7.30
N ILE A 43 8.97 17.12 6.44
CA ILE A 43 8.37 15.77 6.49
C ILE A 43 9.11 14.86 5.51
N CYS A 44 9.80 13.85 6.04
CA CYS A 44 10.58 12.90 5.24
C CYS A 44 9.71 11.69 4.83
N ALA A 45 9.20 11.68 3.58
CA ALA A 45 8.37 10.61 3.02
C ALA A 45 9.09 9.77 1.94
N GLU A 46 10.41 9.59 2.04
CA GLU A 46 11.28 9.05 0.98
C GLU A 46 11.38 7.50 0.90
N SER A 47 10.35 6.76 1.33
CA SER A 47 10.28 5.29 1.24
C SER A 47 11.54 4.54 1.73
N ILE A 48 11.80 3.33 1.20
CA ILE A 48 12.83 2.41 1.69
C ILE A 48 14.27 2.90 1.51
N HIS A 49 14.52 3.81 0.57
CA HIS A 49 15.84 4.37 0.28
C HIS A 49 16.01 5.79 0.85
N SER A 50 15.22 6.14 1.87
CA SER A 50 15.26 7.47 2.49
C SER A 50 16.65 7.86 2.97
N ARG A 51 17.07 9.07 2.59
CA ARG A 51 18.29 9.73 3.10
C ARG A 51 18.02 10.41 4.43
N GLY A 52 16.78 10.85 4.68
CA GLY A 52 16.39 11.44 5.96
C GLY A 52 16.34 10.43 7.12
N ARG A 53 15.98 9.17 6.85
CA ARG A 53 15.87 8.12 7.88
C ARG A 53 17.11 7.98 8.78
N PRO A 54 18.35 7.81 8.28
CA PRO A 54 19.52 7.69 9.14
C PRO A 54 19.81 8.94 9.96
N ILE A 55 19.50 10.13 9.44
CA ILE A 55 19.68 11.42 10.14
C ILE A 55 18.72 11.51 11.33
N ILE A 56 17.43 11.21 11.11
CA ILE A 56 16.38 11.31 12.14
C ILE A 56 16.52 10.21 13.18
N THR A 57 16.70 8.96 12.75
CA THR A 57 16.72 7.81 13.65
C THR A 57 18.07 7.61 14.34
N LYS A 58 19.11 8.32 13.88
CA LYS A 58 20.52 8.09 14.26
C LYS A 58 20.95 6.63 14.10
N ASN A 59 20.23 5.90 13.25
CA ASN A 59 20.46 4.51 12.96
C ASN A 59 20.83 4.43 11.49
N ASP A 60 22.04 3.94 11.23
CA ASP A 60 22.44 3.46 9.91
C ASP A 60 21.60 2.20 9.63
N PHE A 61 20.30 2.40 9.34
CA PHE A 61 19.47 1.37 8.73
C PHE A 61 20.08 1.10 7.35
N ARG A 62 21.07 0.22 7.36
CA ARG A 62 21.47 -0.53 6.21
C ARG A 62 20.40 -1.57 6.12
N GLU A 63 19.68 -1.57 5.00
CA GLU A 63 18.92 -2.73 4.62
C GLU A 63 19.85 -3.92 4.86
N PRO A 64 19.50 -4.84 5.79
CA PRO A 64 20.36 -5.98 6.00
C PRO A 64 20.62 -6.55 4.61
N GLN A 65 21.89 -6.85 4.29
CA GLN A 65 22.19 -7.77 3.19
C GLN A 65 21.57 -9.10 3.60
N LEU A 66 20.25 -9.18 3.53
CA LEU A 66 19.56 -10.42 3.40
C LEU A 66 20.14 -10.93 2.08
N ASP A 67 20.89 -12.03 2.14
CA ASP A 67 20.99 -12.99 1.03
C ASP A 67 19.65 -12.99 0.26
N PRO A 68 19.59 -13.21 -1.07
CA PRO A 68 18.37 -12.99 -1.84
C PRO A 68 17.27 -13.98 -1.43
N VAL A 69 16.60 -13.67 -0.34
CA VAL A 69 15.64 -14.53 0.36
C VAL A 69 14.25 -14.19 -0.18
N PHE A 70 14.09 -13.01 -0.81
CA PHE A 70 12.83 -12.54 -1.37
C PHE A 70 13.04 -11.81 -2.68
N SER A 71 12.19 -12.14 -3.65
CA SER A 71 12.04 -11.39 -4.89
C SER A 71 10.57 -11.34 -5.20
N THR A 72 10.11 -10.19 -5.69
CA THR A 72 8.71 -9.95 -5.97
C THR A 72 8.55 -9.69 -7.46
N PHE A 73 7.84 -10.57 -8.15
CA PHE A 73 7.47 -10.37 -9.54
C PHE A 73 6.10 -9.71 -9.59
N ARG A 74 5.97 -8.67 -10.42
CA ARG A 74 4.68 -8.02 -10.67
C ARG A 74 4.43 -7.94 -12.16
N GLY A 75 3.26 -8.40 -12.58
CA GLY A 75 2.81 -8.34 -13.97
C GLY A 75 1.38 -7.86 -14.08
N THR A 76 1.05 -7.32 -15.25
CA THR A 76 -0.33 -7.12 -15.67
C THR A 76 -0.65 -7.96 -16.89
N ILE A 77 -1.77 -8.68 -16.89
CA ILE A 77 -2.21 -9.52 -18.01
C ILE A 77 -3.61 -9.07 -18.44
N ASP A 78 -3.87 -9.03 -19.75
CA ASP A 78 -5.22 -8.79 -20.28
C ASP A 78 -6.11 -10.00 -19.95
N THR A 79 -7.31 -9.73 -19.47
CA THR A 79 -8.22 -10.80 -19.08
C THR A 79 -8.76 -11.56 -20.28
N GLU A 80 -8.73 -10.98 -21.48
CA GLU A 80 -9.09 -11.69 -22.70
C GLU A 80 -8.12 -12.83 -23.02
N ASP A 81 -6.82 -12.62 -22.80
CA ASP A 81 -5.81 -13.67 -22.98
C ASP A 81 -6.04 -14.82 -21.98
N LEU A 82 -6.38 -14.49 -20.73
CA LEU A 82 -6.71 -15.48 -19.69
C LEU A 82 -8.01 -16.25 -20.00
N ARG A 83 -8.98 -15.64 -20.69
CA ARG A 83 -10.20 -16.37 -21.10
C ARG A 83 -9.92 -17.43 -22.14
N GLN A 84 -8.93 -17.21 -23.00
CA GLN A 84 -8.61 -18.14 -24.08
C GLN A 84 -7.99 -19.44 -23.55
N ASP A 85 -7.24 -19.37 -22.46
CA ASP A 85 -6.62 -20.52 -21.82
C ASP A 85 -7.60 -21.28 -20.89
N PRO A 86 -7.90 -22.57 -21.18
CA PRO A 86 -8.78 -23.39 -20.35
C PRO A 86 -8.37 -23.49 -18.86
N GLU A 87 -7.08 -23.36 -18.53
CA GLU A 87 -6.57 -23.47 -17.16
C GLU A 87 -6.84 -22.20 -16.35
N THR A 88 -6.81 -21.02 -16.97
CA THR A 88 -6.99 -19.72 -16.30
C THR A 88 -8.38 -19.13 -16.48
N ARG A 89 -9.15 -19.62 -17.45
CA ARG A 89 -10.54 -19.20 -17.75
C ARG A 89 -11.46 -19.20 -16.54
N ARG A 90 -11.31 -20.18 -15.63
CA ARG A 90 -12.17 -20.31 -14.44
C ARG A 90 -11.99 -19.15 -13.46
N ALA A 91 -10.78 -18.62 -13.36
CA ALA A 91 -10.46 -17.50 -12.46
C ALA A 91 -11.06 -16.18 -12.98
N VAL A 92 -11.24 -16.04 -14.30
CA VAL A 92 -11.77 -14.82 -14.94
C VAL A 92 -13.25 -14.90 -15.31
N ASN A 93 -13.84 -16.09 -15.33
CA ASN A 93 -15.27 -16.30 -15.61
C ASN A 93 -16.01 -16.56 -14.29
N SER A 94 -16.47 -15.51 -13.63
CA SER A 94 -17.48 -15.67 -12.58
C SER A 94 -18.83 -15.95 -13.24
N GLU A 95 -19.44 -17.11 -13.02
CA GLU A 95 -20.84 -17.40 -13.40
C GLU A 95 -21.88 -16.58 -12.59
N SER A 96 -21.40 -15.72 -11.69
CA SER A 96 -22.20 -14.80 -10.90
C SER A 96 -22.71 -13.63 -11.75
N GLU A 97 -24.03 -13.38 -11.72
CA GLU A 97 -24.69 -12.21 -12.33
C GLU A 97 -24.15 -10.85 -11.81
N THR A 98 -23.30 -10.87 -10.78
CA THR A 98 -22.60 -9.70 -10.26
C THR A 98 -21.13 -9.75 -10.68
N LYS A 99 -20.76 -8.88 -11.64
CA LYS A 99 -19.37 -8.57 -12.01
C LYS A 99 -18.63 -8.01 -10.79
N ARG A 100 -17.97 -8.86 -10.02
CA ARG A 100 -17.20 -8.46 -8.84
C ARG A 100 -15.72 -8.56 -9.13
N ASP A 101 -14.96 -7.68 -8.48
CA ASP A 101 -13.51 -7.82 -8.42
C ASP A 101 -13.16 -9.12 -7.68
N VAL A 102 -12.16 -9.82 -8.19
CA VAL A 102 -11.70 -11.11 -7.65
C VAL A 102 -10.31 -10.91 -7.08
N TYR A 103 -10.08 -11.39 -5.86
CA TYR A 103 -8.76 -11.43 -5.24
C TYR A 103 -8.48 -12.85 -4.77
N GLU A 104 -7.61 -13.55 -5.48
CA GLU A 104 -7.18 -14.90 -5.13
C GLU A 104 -5.73 -14.88 -4.64
N VAL A 105 -5.46 -15.67 -3.61
CA VAL A 105 -4.13 -15.80 -3.02
C VAL A 105 -3.81 -17.27 -2.88
N TRP A 106 -2.66 -17.68 -3.42
CA TRP A 106 -2.11 -19.00 -3.23
C TRP A 106 -0.83 -18.92 -2.41
N THR A 107 -0.77 -19.72 -1.36
CA THR A 107 0.40 -19.86 -0.52
C THR A 107 0.89 -21.30 -0.57
N THR A 108 2.19 -21.48 -0.72
CA THR A 108 2.85 -22.78 -0.64
C THR A 108 4.26 -22.63 -0.08
N TYR A 109 5.00 -23.73 0.08
CA TYR A 109 6.31 -23.80 0.74
C TYR A 109 7.32 -22.82 0.15
N GLY A 110 7.37 -21.63 0.75
CA GLY A 110 8.26 -20.56 0.36
C GLY A 110 7.81 -19.76 -0.87
N LEU A 111 6.52 -19.77 -1.21
CA LEU A 111 5.97 -19.01 -2.33
C LEU A 111 4.61 -18.41 -1.98
N HIS A 112 4.43 -17.13 -2.27
CA HIS A 112 3.15 -16.43 -2.18
C HIS A 112 2.80 -15.86 -3.55
N SER A 113 1.66 -16.25 -4.09
CA SER A 113 1.10 -15.70 -5.33
C SER A 113 -0.22 -15.01 -5.04
N SER A 114 -0.44 -13.80 -5.57
CA SER A 114 -1.78 -13.21 -5.59
C SER A 114 -2.19 -12.80 -6.99
N LEU A 115 -3.49 -12.94 -7.27
CA LEU A 115 -4.18 -12.52 -8.48
C LEU A 115 -5.29 -11.54 -8.10
N SER A 116 -5.25 -10.35 -8.68
CA SER A 116 -6.33 -9.37 -8.58
C SER A 116 -6.98 -9.15 -9.95
N LEU A 117 -8.29 -9.31 -10.04
CA LEU A 117 -9.11 -8.89 -11.16
C LEU A 117 -9.89 -7.64 -10.78
N HIS A 118 -9.74 -6.60 -11.58
CA HIS A 118 -10.42 -5.32 -11.37
C HIS A 118 -11.47 -5.07 -12.46
N ASN A 119 -12.47 -4.25 -12.14
CA ASN A 119 -13.60 -3.92 -13.00
C ASN A 119 -14.36 -5.17 -13.48
N GLY A 120 -14.59 -6.13 -12.58
CA GLY A 120 -15.31 -7.36 -12.93
C GLY A 120 -14.58 -8.23 -13.97
N GLY A 121 -13.25 -8.19 -13.96
CA GLY A 121 -12.41 -9.00 -14.85
C GLY A 121 -12.31 -8.48 -16.29
N ILE A 122 -12.55 -7.19 -16.54
CA ILE A 122 -12.63 -6.65 -17.92
C ILE A 122 -11.30 -6.07 -18.43
N SER A 123 -10.33 -5.76 -17.57
CA SER A 123 -9.20 -4.93 -18.03
C SER A 123 -7.82 -5.42 -17.67
N ARG A 124 -7.51 -5.71 -16.40
CA ARG A 124 -6.14 -6.09 -16.00
C ARG A 124 -6.15 -7.02 -14.81
N CYS A 125 -5.37 -8.09 -14.93
CA CYS A 125 -4.96 -8.99 -13.85
C CYS A 125 -3.68 -8.46 -13.21
N GLY A 126 -3.58 -8.36 -11.89
CA GLY A 126 -2.32 -8.10 -11.19
C GLY A 126 -1.79 -9.39 -10.58
N MET A 127 -0.61 -9.87 -11.01
CA MET A 127 0.03 -11.04 -10.42
C MET A 127 1.22 -10.64 -9.56
N LEU A 128 1.25 -11.08 -8.30
CA LEU A 128 2.37 -10.87 -7.38
C LEU A 128 2.97 -12.20 -6.97
N LEU A 129 4.22 -12.49 -7.32
CA LEU A 129 4.91 -13.71 -6.89
C LEU A 129 6.08 -13.41 -5.98
N THR A 130 6.09 -13.99 -4.77
CA THR A 130 7.16 -13.81 -3.79
C THR A 130 7.77 -15.14 -3.37
N ARG A 131 9.10 -15.31 -3.46
CA ARG A 131 9.85 -16.53 -3.02
C ARG A 131 10.50 -16.33 -1.63
N TYR A 132 10.61 -17.35 -0.76
CA TYR A 132 11.04 -17.27 0.66
C TYR A 132 11.90 -18.47 1.13
N PRO A 133 12.99 -18.26 1.91
CA PRO A 133 13.37 -19.26 2.95
C PRO A 133 13.31 -18.85 4.44
N ARG A 134 12.83 -17.67 4.88
CA ARG A 134 12.72 -17.35 6.34
C ARG A 134 11.47 -16.56 6.74
N ALA A 135 10.30 -17.06 6.34
CA ALA A 135 8.98 -16.50 6.63
C ALA A 135 8.39 -16.94 7.98
N THR A 136 9.18 -17.53 8.89
CA THR A 136 8.62 -18.25 10.04
C THR A 136 7.92 -17.33 11.06
N ALA A 137 8.23 -16.04 11.16
CA ALA A 137 7.54 -15.15 12.12
C ALA A 137 6.12 -14.77 11.65
N VAL A 138 6.01 -14.18 10.45
CA VAL A 138 4.72 -13.78 9.85
C VAL A 138 3.88 -15.01 9.46
N GLN A 139 4.49 -16.14 9.09
CA GLN A 139 3.77 -17.40 8.88
C GLN A 139 3.52 -18.19 10.16
N THR A 140 4.12 -17.87 11.31
CA THR A 140 3.66 -18.50 12.58
C THR A 140 2.42 -17.77 13.06
N GLU A 141 2.43 -16.42 13.05
CA GLU A 141 1.21 -15.64 13.34
C GLU A 141 0.13 -15.86 12.26
N GLY A 142 0.52 -15.87 10.99
CA GLY A 142 -0.37 -16.13 9.85
C GLY A 142 -0.86 -17.56 9.75
N ARG A 143 -0.10 -18.56 10.20
CA ARG A 143 -0.58 -19.96 10.31
C ARG A 143 -1.57 -20.11 11.44
N THR A 144 -1.33 -19.49 12.60
CA THR A 144 -2.35 -19.43 13.66
C THR A 144 -3.63 -18.80 13.13
N ILE A 145 -3.55 -17.67 12.41
CA ILE A 145 -4.71 -17.03 11.77
C ILE A 145 -5.34 -17.94 10.69
N GLN A 146 -4.55 -18.63 9.88
CA GLN A 146 -5.06 -19.49 8.81
C GLN A 146 -5.70 -20.78 9.35
N GLU A 147 -5.10 -21.42 10.35
CA GLU A 147 -5.58 -22.66 10.99
C GLU A 147 -6.76 -22.38 11.93
N ASP A 148 -6.75 -21.28 12.68
CA ASP A 148 -7.82 -20.94 13.63
C ASP A 148 -9.01 -20.23 12.98
N SER A 149 -8.80 -19.47 11.89
CA SER A 149 -9.83 -18.61 11.26
C SER A 149 -10.21 -18.97 9.82
N PHE A 150 -9.32 -19.49 8.97
CA PHE A 150 -9.60 -19.67 7.54
C PHE A 150 -9.80 -21.13 7.07
N MET A 151 -9.24 -22.12 7.79
CA MET A 151 -9.28 -23.55 7.39
C MET A 151 -10.34 -24.37 8.12
N LYS A 152 -11.22 -23.75 8.92
CA LYS A 152 -12.40 -24.44 9.48
C LYS A 152 -13.51 -24.47 8.42
N PRO A 153 -13.98 -25.67 8.00
CA PRO A 153 -14.95 -25.80 6.92
C PRO A 153 -16.36 -25.28 7.25
N GLU A 154 -16.62 -24.92 8.52
CA GLU A 154 -17.91 -24.38 9.00
C GLU A 154 -17.83 -22.89 9.40
N TYR A 155 -16.82 -22.15 8.96
CA TYR A 155 -16.85 -20.69 9.12
C TYR A 155 -17.70 -20.08 8.00
N GLU A 156 -19.00 -19.97 8.22
CA GLU A 156 -19.71 -18.82 7.66
C GLU A 156 -19.02 -17.58 8.22
N PRO A 157 -18.58 -16.62 7.40
CA PRO A 157 -17.96 -15.42 7.92
C PRO A 157 -19.03 -14.55 8.58
N GLU A 158 -19.45 -14.94 9.79
CA GLU A 158 -20.09 -14.03 10.72
C GLU A 158 -19.11 -12.89 10.97
N GLY A 159 -19.43 -11.73 10.39
CA GLY A 159 -18.61 -10.53 10.55
C GLY A 159 -17.47 -10.40 9.55
N ARG A 160 -17.70 -10.66 8.25
CA ARG A 160 -16.92 -9.95 7.22
C ARG A 160 -17.07 -8.47 7.54
N LEU A 161 -16.03 -7.85 8.11
CA LEU A 161 -16.05 -6.45 8.48
C LEU A 161 -16.18 -5.65 7.18
N GLU A 162 -17.41 -5.34 6.79
CA GLU A 162 -17.73 -4.68 5.51
C GLU A 162 -16.92 -3.38 5.37
N TRP A 163 -16.69 -2.67 6.48
CA TRP A 163 -15.86 -1.46 6.53
C TRP A 163 -14.37 -1.67 6.20
N ILE A 164 -13.85 -2.89 6.23
CA ILE A 164 -12.47 -3.21 5.79
C ILE A 164 -12.46 -3.62 4.32
N TRP A 165 -13.42 -4.47 3.93
CA TRP A 165 -13.37 -5.21 2.67
C TRP A 165 -14.14 -4.54 1.52
N ASP A 166 -15.22 -3.83 1.82
CA ASP A 166 -16.03 -3.09 0.83
C ASP A 166 -15.77 -1.58 0.89
N TYR A 167 -14.74 -1.18 1.63
CA TYR A 167 -14.37 0.21 1.81
C TYR A 167 -13.50 0.74 0.67
N ASP A 168 -14.05 1.71 -0.05
CA ASP A 168 -13.34 2.43 -1.10
C ASP A 168 -12.37 3.43 -0.50
N ARG A 169 -11.11 2.99 -0.34
CA ARG A 169 -10.02 3.82 0.16
C ARG A 169 -9.75 5.02 -0.74
N GLN A 170 -9.98 4.89 -2.04
CA GLN A 170 -9.70 5.96 -2.99
C GLN A 170 -10.76 7.05 -2.84
N GLU A 171 -12.04 6.69 -2.86
CA GLU A 171 -13.14 7.62 -2.63
C GLU A 171 -12.99 8.31 -1.27
N TYR A 172 -12.77 7.54 -0.20
CA TYR A 172 -12.58 8.10 1.14
C TYR A 172 -11.42 9.08 1.21
N THR A 173 -10.29 8.75 0.58
CA THR A 173 -9.13 9.65 0.55
C THR A 173 -9.51 11.00 -0.07
N TYR A 174 -10.33 11.01 -1.12
CA TYR A 174 -10.81 12.26 -1.73
C TYR A 174 -11.83 12.99 -0.86
N GLN A 175 -12.74 12.27 -0.19
CA GLN A 175 -13.74 12.85 0.71
C GLN A 175 -13.08 13.54 1.92
N GLU A 176 -12.09 12.89 2.54
CA GLU A 176 -11.42 13.41 3.73
C GLU A 176 -10.33 14.43 3.44
N TYR A 177 -9.83 14.50 2.20
CA TYR A 177 -8.70 15.37 1.86
C TYR A 177 -8.96 16.82 2.30
N GLU A 178 -10.14 17.36 2.02
CA GLU A 178 -10.47 18.75 2.38
C GLU A 178 -10.53 18.95 3.89
N LEU A 179 -11.07 17.97 4.63
CA LEU A 179 -11.15 18.02 6.09
C LEU A 179 -9.75 18.01 6.71
N VAL A 180 -8.86 17.16 6.21
CA VAL A 180 -7.46 17.09 6.66
C VAL A 180 -6.72 18.38 6.31
N ALA A 181 -6.86 18.87 5.07
CA ALA A 181 -6.21 20.10 4.63
C ALA A 181 -6.68 21.33 5.44
N GLU A 182 -7.99 21.41 5.72
CA GLU A 182 -8.55 22.46 6.55
C GLU A 182 -8.09 22.35 8.01
N ALA A 183 -8.06 21.13 8.58
CA ALA A 183 -7.58 20.90 9.94
C ALA A 183 -6.12 21.37 10.09
N ILE A 184 -5.25 21.03 9.12
CA ILE A 184 -3.87 21.53 9.08
C ILE A 184 -3.84 23.05 9.01
N ARG A 185 -4.59 23.65 8.08
CA ARG A 185 -4.61 25.11 7.87
C ARG A 185 -5.11 25.88 9.10
N LEU A 186 -6.05 25.31 9.84
CA LEU A 186 -6.64 25.92 11.03
C LEU A 186 -5.96 25.50 12.34
N GLY A 187 -4.94 24.64 12.29
CA GLY A 187 -4.27 24.10 13.47
C GLY A 187 -5.18 23.28 14.38
N ARG A 188 -6.15 22.55 13.81
CA ARG A 188 -7.10 21.71 14.54
C ARG A 188 -6.68 20.23 14.46
N GLU A 189 -7.04 19.48 15.48
CA GLU A 189 -6.92 18.03 15.46
C GLU A 189 -7.88 17.44 14.41
N TYR A 190 -7.35 16.57 13.55
CA TYR A 190 -8.13 15.77 12.61
C TYR A 190 -8.39 14.40 13.25
N ILE A 191 -9.67 14.00 13.35
CA ILE A 191 -10.08 12.68 13.85
C ILE A 191 -10.50 11.83 12.64
N PRO A 192 -9.75 10.76 12.29
CA PRO A 192 -10.11 9.89 11.19
C PRO A 192 -11.45 9.20 11.44
N THR A 193 -12.32 9.24 10.42
CA THR A 193 -13.67 8.65 10.45
C THR A 193 -13.72 7.23 9.89
N ASN A 194 -12.60 6.73 9.34
CA ASN A 194 -12.50 5.40 8.72
C ASN A 194 -12.37 4.24 9.70
N CYS A 195 -12.21 4.54 10.99
CA CYS A 195 -12.21 3.54 12.03
C CYS A 195 -13.53 3.65 12.83
N PRO A 196 -14.28 2.55 13.01
CA PRO A 196 -15.46 2.58 13.88
C PRO A 196 -15.07 3.01 15.30
N PRO A 197 -15.84 3.88 15.97
CA PRO A 197 -15.55 4.30 17.33
C PRO A 197 -15.93 3.20 18.33
N SER A 198 -15.11 2.13 18.46
CA SER A 198 -15.05 1.15 19.58
C SER A 198 -14.49 -0.23 19.15
N ILE A 199 -13.22 -0.30 18.77
CA ILE A 199 -12.45 -1.56 18.78
C ILE A 199 -11.42 -1.47 19.91
#